data_AF-A0A6P3HY34-F1
#
_entry.id   AF-A0A6P3HY34-F1
#
_cell.length_a   1.000
_cell.length_b   1.000
_cell.length_c   1.000
_cell.angle_alpha   90.00
_cell.angle_beta   90.00
_cell.angle_gamma   90.00
#
_symmetry.space_group_name_H-M   'P 1'
#
loop_
_entity.id
_entity.type
_entity.pdbx_description
1 polymer ?
#
loop_
_entity_poly.entity_id
_entity_poly.type
_entity_poly.pdbx_seq_one_letter_code
_entity_poly.pdbx_strand_id
1 'polypeptide(L)'
;WMVPAIQNSMKPFKDMDYSRIVERLLKLAVPNHLIWLIFFYWLFHSCLNAVAELMQFGDREFYRDWWNSESITYFWQNWNIPVHKWCIRHFYKPMLRRGSSKWAARTAVFLASAFFHEVSALRA
;
A
#
# COMPACT_ATOMS: atom_id res chain seq x y z
N TRP A 1 22.21 3.45 5.16
CA TRP A 1 21.91 3.29 6.59
C TRP A 1 21.16 1.99 6.91
N MET A 2 20.18 1.56 6.10
CA MET A 2 19.45 0.30 6.36
C MET A 2 20.18 -0.99 5.95
N VAL A 3 21.03 -0.94 4.92
CA VAL A 3 21.72 -2.14 4.37
C VAL A 3 22.49 -2.94 5.42
N PRO A 4 23.30 -2.33 6.32
CA PRO A 4 24.01 -3.07 7.37
C PRO A 4 23.06 -3.65 8.44
N ALA A 5 21.94 -2.96 8.71
CA ALA A 5 20.94 -3.42 9.67
C ALA A 5 20.15 -4.62 9.13
N ILE A 6 19.83 -4.61 7.83
CA ILE A 6 19.16 -5.71 7.11
C ILE A 6 20.08 -6.94 7.05
N GLN A 7 21.36 -6.78 6.68
CA GLN A 7 22.32 -7.88 6.64
C GLN A 7 22.50 -8.55 8.01
N ASN A 8 22.52 -7.74 9.09
CA ASN A 8 22.61 -8.26 10.44
C ASN A 8 21.32 -8.95 10.92
N SER A 9 20.14 -8.59 10.40
CA SER A 9 18.86 -9.22 10.76
C SER A 9 18.59 -10.54 10.03
N MET A 10 19.27 -10.83 8.91
CA MET A 10 19.09 -12.08 8.16
C MET A 10 19.49 -13.34 8.95
N LYS A 11 20.47 -13.23 9.85
CA LYS A 11 20.90 -14.35 10.73
C LYS A 11 19.79 -14.81 11.70
N PRO A 12 19.21 -13.93 12.54
CA PRO A 12 18.16 -14.34 13.50
C PRO A 12 16.82 -14.75 12.86
N PHE A 13 16.50 -14.32 11.64
CA PHE A 13 15.33 -14.86 10.92
C PHE A 13 15.49 -16.35 10.58
N LYS A 14 16.73 -16.80 10.35
CA LYS A 14 17.06 -18.20 10.07
C LYS A 14 17.10 -19.06 11.32
N ASP A 15 17.46 -18.46 12.46
CA ASP A 15 17.60 -19.14 13.75
C ASP A 15 16.30 -19.14 14.60
N MET A 16 15.19 -18.58 14.08
CA MET A 16 13.85 -18.54 14.71
C MET A 16 13.78 -17.92 16.13
N ASP A 17 14.73 -17.05 16.50
CA ASP A 17 14.70 -16.29 17.75
C ASP A 17 13.67 -15.15 17.68
N TYR A 18 12.39 -15.43 17.96
CA TYR A 18 11.29 -14.45 17.88
C TYR A 18 11.56 -13.15 18.65
N SER A 19 12.20 -13.23 19.82
CA SER A 19 12.56 -12.04 20.62
C SER A 19 13.53 -11.11 19.89
N ARG A 20 14.57 -11.66 19.25
CA ARG A 20 15.57 -10.88 18.49
C ARG A 20 15.01 -10.36 17.17
N ILE A 21 14.06 -11.09 16.57
CA ILE A 21 13.34 -10.64 15.38
C ILE A 21 12.52 -9.39 15.72
N VAL A 22 11.75 -9.40 16.81
CA VAL A 22 10.93 -8.24 17.24
C VAL A 22 11.81 -7.03 17.55
N GLU A 23 12.92 -7.19 18.28
CA GLU A 23 13.85 -6.09 18.59
C GLU A 23 14.39 -5.42 17.32
N ARG A 24 14.78 -6.23 16.32
CA ARG A 24 15.34 -5.74 15.06
C ARG A 24 14.26 -5.11 14.17
N LEU A 25 13.06 -5.66 14.15
CA LEU A 25 11.92 -5.08 13.45
C LEU A 25 11.57 -3.70 14.01
N LEU A 26 11.55 -3.53 15.34
CA LEU A 26 11.28 -2.24 15.97
C LEU A 26 12.33 -1.18 15.61
N LYS A 27 13.62 -1.56 15.56
CA LYS A 27 14.70 -0.66 15.12
C LYS A 27 14.56 -0.25 13.64
N LEU A 28 14.02 -1.12 12.81
CA LEU A 28 13.79 -0.86 11.38
C LEU A 28 12.45 -0.17 11.10
N ALA A 29 11.49 -0.22 12.03
CA ALA A 29 10.13 0.29 11.82
C ALA A 29 10.11 1.80 11.53
N VAL A 30 10.83 2.60 12.31
CA VAL A 30 10.89 4.07 12.14
C VAL A 30 11.49 4.46 10.79
N PRO A 31 12.72 4.04 10.41
CA PRO A 31 13.27 4.36 9.10
C PRO A 31 12.43 3.82 7.95
N ASN A 32 11.88 2.61 8.08
CA ASN A 32 11.00 2.05 7.06
C ASN A 32 9.76 2.91 6.85
N HIS A 33 9.13 3.37 7.94
CA HIS A 33 7.95 4.22 7.86
C HIS A 33 8.27 5.58 7.22
N LEU A 34 9.41 6.19 7.57
CA LEU A 34 9.85 7.45 6.95
C LEU A 34 10.09 7.31 5.44
N ILE A 35 10.74 6.23 5.00
CA ILE A 35 10.97 5.97 3.58
C ILE A 35 9.63 5.76 2.86
N TRP A 36 8.71 5.04 3.48
CA TRP A 36 7.37 4.85 2.93
C TRP A 36 6.62 6.18 2.75
N LEU A 37 6.71 7.10 3.72
CA LEU A 37 6.12 8.44 3.64
C LEU A 37 6.77 9.31 2.54
N ILE A 38 8.10 9.28 2.43
CA ILE A 38 8.83 9.99 1.38
C ILE A 38 8.46 9.45 0.00
N PHE A 39 8.41 8.12 -0.15
CA PHE A 39 8.00 7.47 -1.39
C PHE A 39 6.56 7.82 -1.77
N PHE A 40 5.66 7.85 -0.78
CA PHE A 40 4.28 8.29 -0.98
C PHE A 40 4.23 9.72 -1.55
N TYR A 41 4.92 10.66 -0.91
CA TYR A 41 4.95 12.05 -1.37
C TYR A 41 5.60 12.19 -2.75
N TRP A 42 6.73 11.53 -2.99
CA TRP A 42 7.42 11.58 -4.27
C TRP A 42 6.56 11.03 -5.41
N LEU A 43 5.91 9.89 -5.21
CA LEU A 43 5.10 9.25 -6.26
C LEU A 43 3.74 9.94 -6.43
N PHE A 44 2.92 10.00 -5.37
CA PHE A 44 1.54 10.46 -5.47
C PHE A 44 1.40 11.98 -5.58
N HIS A 45 2.29 12.72 -4.92
CA HIS A 45 2.25 14.18 -4.98
C HIS A 45 3.13 14.72 -6.10
N SER A 46 4.40 14.33 -6.19
CA SER A 46 5.30 14.97 -7.18
C SER A 46 5.16 14.37 -8.58
N CYS A 47 5.31 13.04 -8.72
CA CYS A 47 5.31 12.38 -10.01
C CYS A 47 3.94 12.44 -10.71
N LEU A 48 2.84 12.09 -10.01
CA LEU A 48 1.51 12.11 -10.61
C LEU A 48 1.02 13.52 -10.97
N ASN A 49 1.32 14.55 -10.16
CA ASN A 49 1.01 15.92 -10.56
C ASN A 49 1.87 16.37 -11.74
N ALA A 50 3.16 16.02 -11.79
CA ALA A 50 4.00 16.34 -12.96
C ALA A 50 3.43 15.71 -14.24
N VAL A 51 3.04 14.43 -14.19
CA VAL A 51 2.39 13.75 -15.33
C VAL A 51 1.05 14.41 -15.68
N ALA A 52 0.25 14.78 -14.68
CA ALA A 52 -1.02 15.46 -14.91
C ALA A 52 -0.83 16.83 -15.59
N GLU A 53 0.18 17.60 -15.19
CA GLU A 53 0.52 18.88 -15.83
C GLU A 53 0.93 18.68 -17.29
N LEU A 54 1.80 17.70 -17.55
CA LEU A 54 2.26 17.37 -18.90
C LEU A 54 1.11 16.91 -19.81
N MET A 55 0.15 16.18 -19.26
CA MET A 55 -1.02 15.68 -20.00
C MET A 55 -2.21 16.65 -19.98
N GLN A 56 -2.09 17.83 -19.35
CA GLN A 56 -3.19 18.77 -19.11
C GLN A 56 -4.41 18.10 -18.45
N PHE A 57 -4.16 17.13 -17.57
CA PHE A 57 -5.17 16.38 -16.87
C PHE A 57 -5.71 17.18 -15.68
N GLY A 58 -7.00 17.51 -15.73
CA GLY A 58 -7.64 18.37 -14.73
C GLY A 58 -7.98 17.69 -13.40
N ASP A 59 -8.14 16.35 -13.37
CA ASP A 59 -8.46 15.62 -12.14
C ASP A 59 -7.18 15.23 -11.39
N ARG A 60 -6.79 16.05 -10.41
CA ARG A 60 -5.58 15.86 -9.59
C ARG A 60 -5.86 15.20 -8.25
N GLU A 61 -7.04 14.59 -8.09
CA GLU A 61 -7.45 13.95 -6.84
C GLU A 61 -6.82 12.54 -6.69
N PHE A 62 -5.50 12.49 -6.51
CA PHE A 62 -4.74 11.23 -6.38
C PHE A 62 -4.80 10.63 -4.96
N TYR A 63 -4.95 11.45 -3.93
CA TYR A 63 -5.07 11.03 -2.53
C TYR A 63 -5.91 12.04 -1.73
N ARG A 64 -6.42 11.61 -0.57
CA ARG A 64 -7.19 12.42 0.40
C ARG A 64 -6.45 12.52 1.74
N ASP A 65 -7.10 13.08 2.76
CA ASP A 65 -6.61 13.23 4.13
C ASP A 65 -6.50 11.88 4.89
N TRP A 66 -5.79 10.92 4.31
CA TRP A 66 -5.61 9.58 4.87
C TRP A 66 -4.82 9.59 6.18
N TRP A 67 -4.03 10.63 6.46
CA TRP A 67 -3.26 10.77 7.70
C TRP A 67 -4.13 11.09 8.92
N ASN A 68 -5.32 11.67 8.71
CA ASN A 68 -6.29 11.96 9.77
C ASN A 68 -7.39 10.89 9.86
N SER A 69 -7.12 9.67 9.36
CA SER A 69 -8.10 8.60 9.33
C SER A 69 -8.40 8.08 10.73
N GLU A 70 -9.67 8.15 11.15
CA GLU A 70 -10.11 7.54 12.42
C GLU A 70 -10.23 6.00 12.35
N SER A 71 -10.24 5.44 11.14
CA SER A 71 -10.34 4.00 10.93
C SER A 71 -9.42 3.51 9.82
N ILE A 72 -8.94 2.26 9.96
CA ILE A 72 -8.14 1.57 8.95
C ILE A 72 -8.90 1.48 7.62
N THR A 73 -10.23 1.31 7.67
CA THR A 73 -11.07 1.30 6.46
C THR A 73 -11.00 2.63 5.72
N TYR A 74 -11.04 3.76 6.43
CA TYR A 74 -10.90 5.08 5.83
C TYR A 74 -9.48 5.28 5.25
N PHE A 75 -8.44 4.84 5.94
CA PHE A 75 -7.07 4.87 5.43
C PHE A 75 -6.96 4.16 4.06
N TRP A 76 -7.43 2.92 3.94
CA TRP A 76 -7.35 2.13 2.70
C TRP A 76 -8.13 2.73 1.52
N GLN A 77 -9.15 3.54 1.78
CA GLN A 77 -9.95 4.18 0.74
C GLN A 77 -9.33 5.48 0.24
N ASN A 78 -8.57 6.17 1.09
CA ASN A 78 -8.13 7.55 0.86
C ASN A 78 -6.64 7.70 0.56
N TRP A 79 -5.82 6.69 0.85
CA TRP A 79 -4.38 6.75 0.55
C TRP A 79 -4.09 6.77 -0.96
N ASN A 80 -4.77 5.92 -1.75
CA ASN A 80 -4.56 5.77 -3.19
C ASN A 80 -5.90 5.72 -3.92
N ILE A 81 -6.39 6.91 -4.27
CA ILE A 81 -7.70 7.10 -4.88
C ILE A 81 -7.79 6.45 -6.27
N PRO A 82 -6.78 6.53 -7.16
CA PRO A 82 -6.82 5.87 -8.45
C PRO A 82 -7.06 4.36 -8.35
N VAL A 83 -6.29 3.66 -7.50
CA VAL A 83 -6.45 2.21 -7.31
C VAL A 83 -7.78 1.91 -6.62
N HIS A 84 -8.17 2.71 -5.62
CA HIS A 84 -9.45 2.53 -4.94
C HIS A 84 -10.64 2.67 -5.91
N LYS A 85 -10.69 3.75 -6.70
CA LYS A 85 -11.70 3.99 -7.74
C LYS A 85 -11.68 2.87 -8.79
N TRP A 86 -10.50 2.37 -9.18
CA TRP A 86 -10.35 1.26 -10.12
C TRP A 86 -10.93 -0.06 -9.57
N CYS A 87 -10.57 -0.44 -8.33
CA CYS A 87 -11.11 -1.62 -7.64
C CYS A 87 -12.63 -1.53 -7.48
N ILE A 88 -13.17 -0.36 -7.12
CA ILE A 88 -14.61 -0.17 -7.02
C ILE A 88 -15.29 -0.36 -8.38
N ARG A 89 -14.74 0.24 -9.43
CA ARG A 89 -15.35 0.25 -10.77
C ARG A 89 -15.28 -1.11 -11.46
N HIS A 90 -14.15 -1.82 -11.35
CA HIS A 90 -13.88 -3.03 -12.13
C HIS A 90 -14.13 -4.34 -11.37
N PHE A 91 -14.02 -4.33 -10.03
CA PHE A 91 -14.26 -5.53 -9.21
C PHE A 91 -15.56 -5.41 -8.43
N TYR A 92 -15.64 -4.40 -7.55
CA TYR A 92 -16.71 -4.34 -6.56
C TYR A 92 -18.10 -4.14 -7.19
N LYS A 93 -18.29 -3.12 -8.04
CA LYS A 93 -19.58 -2.84 -8.69
C LYS A 93 -20.03 -3.99 -9.61
N PRO A 94 -19.17 -4.57 -10.48
CA PRO A 94 -19.57 -5.72 -11.29
C PRO A 94 -19.96 -6.95 -10.48
N MET A 95 -19.24 -7.27 -9.41
CA MET A 95 -19.61 -8.39 -8.53
C MET A 95 -20.97 -8.18 -7.85
N LEU A 96 -21.23 -6.97 -7.36
CA LEU A 96 -22.54 -6.64 -6.79
C LEU A 96 -23.66 -6.71 -7.82
N ARG A 97 -23.43 -6.23 -9.05
CA ARG A 97 -24.41 -6.34 -10.14
C ARG A 97 -24.71 -7.79 -10.54
N ARG A 98 -23.76 -8.70 -10.37
CA ARG A 98 -23.93 -10.15 -10.59
C ARG A 98 -24.60 -10.87 -9.40
N GLY A 99 -25.06 -10.13 -8.38
CA GLY A 99 -25.77 -10.69 -7.23
C GLY A 99 -24.87 -11.22 -6.11
N SER A 100 -23.55 -10.97 -6.16
CA SER A 100 -22.65 -11.38 -5.07
C SER A 100 -22.89 -10.57 -3.80
N SER A 101 -22.67 -11.19 -2.63
CA SER A 101 -22.78 -10.51 -1.35
C SER A 101 -21.69 -9.44 -1.17
N LYS A 102 -21.99 -8.39 -0.40
CA LYS A 102 -21.02 -7.32 -0.09
C LYS A 102 -19.73 -7.87 0.54
N TRP A 103 -19.85 -8.93 1.35
CA TRP A 103 -18.70 -9.59 1.98
C TRP A 103 -17.84 -10.31 0.94
N ALA A 104 -18.44 -11.10 0.05
CA ALA A 104 -17.71 -11.78 -1.02
C ALA A 104 -16.98 -10.79 -1.95
N ALA A 105 -17.62 -9.66 -2.29
CA ALA A 105 -17.00 -8.62 -3.10
C ALA A 105 -15.80 -7.95 -2.41
N ARG A 106 -15.87 -7.73 -1.09
CA ARG A 106 -14.73 -7.20 -0.30
C ARG A 106 -13.58 -8.20 -0.24
N THR A 107 -13.87 -9.47 0.01
CA THR A 107 -12.87 -10.55 0.04
C THR A 107 -12.17 -10.69 -1.31
N ALA A 108 -12.91 -10.62 -2.41
CA ALA A 108 -12.32 -10.69 -3.75
C ALA A 108 -11.39 -9.51 -4.06
N VAL A 109 -11.76 -8.28 -3.67
CA VAL A 109 -10.86 -7.11 -3.82
C VAL A 109 -9.60 -7.27 -2.96
N PHE A 110 -9.74 -7.79 -1.74
CA PHE A 110 -8.60 -8.08 -0.87
C PHE A 110 -7.65 -9.13 -1.48
N LEU A 111 -8.18 -10.23 -2.00
CA LEU A 111 -7.39 -11.28 -2.65
C LEU A 111 -6.69 -10.77 -3.92
N ALA A 112 -7.39 -9.96 -4.73
CA ALA A 112 -6.78 -9.33 -5.89
C ALA A 112 -5.61 -8.42 -5.47
N SER A 113 -5.79 -7.61 -4.42
CA SER A 113 -4.72 -6.77 -3.87
C SER A 113 -3.53 -7.62 -3.39
N ALA A 114 -3.80 -8.70 -2.64
CA ALA A 114 -2.77 -9.59 -2.13
C ALA A 114 -1.96 -10.23 -3.28
N PHE A 115 -2.63 -10.69 -4.34
CA PHE A 115 -1.97 -11.23 -5.52
C PHE A 115 -1.01 -10.21 -6.17
N PHE A 116 -1.45 -8.96 -6.36
CA PHE A 116 -0.57 -7.93 -6.93
C PHE A 116 0.63 -7.61 -6.02
N HIS A 117 0.42 -7.58 -4.70
CA HIS A 117 1.51 -7.38 -3.76
C HIS A 117 2.53 -8.52 -3.81
N GLU A 118 2.07 -9.78 -3.84
CA GLU A 118 2.95 -10.95 -3.91
C GLU A 118 3.71 -11.01 -5.23
N VAL A 119 3.05 -10.79 -6.37
CA VAL A 119 3.70 -10.79 -7.69
C VAL A 119 4.74 -9.67 -7.81
N SER A 120 4.46 -8.50 -7.24
CA SER A 120 5.41 -7.39 -7.23
C SER A 120 6.61 -7.68 -6.33
N ALA A 121 6.40 -8.36 -5.19
CA ALA A 121 7.46 -8.73 -4.27
C ALA A 121 8.33 -9.89 -4.80
N LEU A 122 7.76 -10.87 -5.50
CA LEU A 122 8.49 -11.99 -6.09
C LEU A 122 9.39 -11.57 -7.28
N ARG A 123 9.14 -10.39 -7.85
CA ARG A 123 9.88 -9.86 -9.01
C ARG A 123 10.82 -8.69 -8.67
N ALA A 124 10.90 -8.30 -7.41
CA ALA A 124 11.79 -7.25 -6.90
C ALA A 124 13.04 -7.86 -6.26
#